data_AF-A0A834F1W2-F1
#
_entry.id   AF-A0A834F1W2-F1
#
_cell.length_a   1.000
_cell.length_b   1.000
_cell.length_c   1.000
_cell.angle_alpha   90.00
_cell.angle_beta   90.00
_cell.angle_gamma   90.00
#
_symmetry.space_group_name_H-M   'P 1'
#
loop_
_entity.id
_entity.type
_entity.pdbx_description
1 polymer ?
#
loop_
_entity_poly.entity_id
_entity_poly.type
_entity_poly.pdbx_seq_one_letter_code
_entity_poly.pdbx_strand_id
1 'polypeptide(L)'
;MVSSKLQQHLQEASQWMDDLSRVFNQVDLIERPMKYLQCLQHIEELSAAVQQCLMVNSVCEAIKEVDRLAALDSGLNHSSCSHLQNEFGKVLTQLHWPIISPNQSLSPAANCQDSSSQLEALVAQLLALQASDDFISQRTPPQPVQVSSSSPAVSVCLPIQIMLLPICKRFRYHFYGNRQTNSLHKPEWYLTQALIWMGSSTAFMEEKIQPVFDRAGAAISARVELCRGLVSLVQEKVAADAPRILYDDALFCHLVEEVLQFEKELRGSHSYPPRPAWTAAHPAGGRRPAEVARRGEEE
;
A
#
# COMPACT_ATOMS: atom_id res chain seq x y z
N MET A 1 -24.04 20.50 -52.79
CA MET A 1 -24.40 21.32 -51.62
C MET A 1 -25.11 20.54 -50.51
N VAL A 2 -26.04 19.62 -50.80
CA VAL A 2 -26.72 18.83 -49.75
C VAL A 2 -25.76 17.86 -49.03
N SER A 3 -24.88 17.19 -49.77
CA SER A 3 -23.90 16.24 -49.22
C SER A 3 -22.88 16.89 -48.27
N SER A 4 -22.36 18.10 -48.58
CA SER A 4 -21.42 18.79 -47.70
C SER A 4 -22.06 19.25 -46.38
N LYS A 5 -23.34 19.63 -46.43
CA LYS A 5 -24.10 20.07 -45.25
C LYS A 5 -24.47 18.89 -44.33
N LEU A 6 -24.78 17.74 -44.93
CA LEU A 6 -24.99 16.49 -44.20
C LEU A 6 -23.70 16.03 -43.49
N GLN A 7 -22.56 16.14 -44.18
CA GLN A 7 -21.25 15.76 -43.63
C GLN A 7 -20.83 16.66 -42.46
N GLN A 8 -21.10 17.96 -42.56
CA GLN A 8 -20.87 18.92 -41.49
C GLN A 8 -21.72 18.60 -40.25
N HIS A 9 -23.02 18.32 -40.44
CA HIS A 9 -23.90 17.94 -39.33
C HIS A 9 -23.51 16.61 -38.68
N LEU A 10 -23.04 15.62 -39.45
CA LEU A 10 -22.52 14.36 -38.89
C LEU A 10 -21.27 14.58 -38.04
N GLN A 11 -20.40 15.51 -38.45
CA GLN A 11 -19.16 15.81 -37.74
C GLN A 11 -19.40 16.64 -36.47
N GLU A 12 -20.34 17.60 -36.51
CA GLU A 12 -20.81 18.31 -35.32
C GLU A 12 -21.48 17.35 -34.32
N ALA A 13 -22.29 16.40 -34.81
CA ALA A 13 -22.91 15.38 -33.96
C ALA A 13 -21.89 14.42 -33.34
N SER A 14 -20.83 14.03 -34.05
CA SER A 14 -19.77 13.18 -33.47
C SER A 14 -19.00 13.91 -32.37
N GLN A 15 -18.65 15.17 -32.61
CA GLN A 15 -17.98 16.01 -31.61
C GLN A 15 -18.81 16.14 -30.32
N TRP A 16 -20.13 16.30 -30.47
CA TRP A 16 -21.05 16.41 -29.33
C TRP A 16 -21.22 15.08 -28.59
N MET A 17 -21.21 13.94 -29.30
CA MET A 17 -21.21 12.61 -28.68
C MET A 17 -19.92 12.34 -27.88
N ASP A 18 -18.76 12.79 -28.39
CA ASP A 18 -17.49 12.68 -27.68
C ASP A 18 -17.47 13.54 -26.40
N ASP A 19 -17.98 14.77 -26.49
CA ASP A 19 -18.10 15.67 -25.34
C ASP A 19 -19.08 15.13 -24.28
N LEU A 20 -20.22 14.58 -24.68
CA LEU A 20 -21.16 13.92 -23.77
C LEU A 20 -20.54 12.69 -23.12
N SER A 21 -19.86 11.83 -23.88
CA SER A 21 -19.17 10.65 -23.34
C SER A 21 -18.12 11.06 -22.31
N ARG A 22 -17.40 12.17 -22.56
CA ARG A 22 -16.45 12.74 -21.58
C ARG A 22 -17.15 13.18 -20.30
N VAL A 23 -18.30 13.85 -20.40
CA VAL A 23 -19.06 14.31 -19.22
C VAL A 23 -19.64 13.14 -18.43
N PHE A 24 -20.20 12.12 -19.09
CA PHE A 24 -20.68 10.92 -18.41
C PHE A 24 -19.56 10.19 -17.67
N ASN A 25 -18.40 10.01 -18.32
CA ASN A 25 -17.23 9.44 -17.67
C ASN A 25 -16.77 10.26 -16.45
N GLN A 26 -16.86 11.59 -16.50
CA GLN A 26 -16.56 12.46 -15.35
C GLN A 26 -17.57 12.30 -14.21
N VAL A 27 -18.86 12.16 -14.53
CA VAL A 27 -19.91 11.91 -13.53
C VAL A 27 -19.67 10.56 -12.85
N ASP A 28 -19.39 9.51 -13.61
CA ASP A 28 -19.04 8.19 -13.07
C ASP A 28 -17.78 8.23 -12.18
N LEU A 29 -16.80 9.06 -12.57
CA LEU A 29 -15.56 9.27 -11.82
C LEU A 29 -15.81 10.00 -10.49
N ILE A 30 -16.87 10.81 -10.37
CA ILE A 30 -17.23 11.54 -9.14
C ILE A 30 -18.18 10.71 -8.27
N GLU A 31 -19.09 9.96 -8.88
CA GLU A 31 -20.09 9.16 -8.15
C GLU A 31 -19.43 8.08 -7.28
N ARG A 32 -18.35 7.46 -7.77
CA ARG A 32 -17.60 6.42 -7.04
C ARG A 32 -16.94 6.95 -5.75
N PRO A 33 -16.09 7.99 -5.78
CA PRO A 33 -15.58 8.63 -4.58
C PRO A 33 -16.68 9.11 -3.62
N MET A 34 -17.81 9.60 -4.14
CA MET A 34 -18.91 10.05 -3.30
C MET A 34 -19.54 8.90 -2.50
N LYS A 35 -19.79 7.74 -3.13
CA LYS A 35 -20.31 6.54 -2.44
C LYS A 35 -19.31 6.03 -1.39
N TYR A 36 -18.01 6.08 -1.70
CA TYR A 36 -16.97 5.72 -0.74
C TYR A 36 -16.94 6.67 0.46
N LEU A 37 -16.97 7.99 0.23
CA LEU A 37 -17.01 9.00 1.29
C LEU A 37 -18.24 8.84 2.19
N GLN A 38 -19.40 8.54 1.60
CA GLN A 38 -20.61 8.24 2.38
C GLN A 38 -20.43 7.00 3.25
N CYS A 39 -19.75 5.97 2.75
CA CYS A 39 -19.44 4.78 3.54
C CYS A 39 -18.47 5.09 4.67
N LEU A 40 -17.39 5.85 4.41
CA LEU A 40 -16.45 6.29 5.45
C LEU A 40 -17.13 7.13 6.53
N GLN A 41 -17.92 8.11 6.14
CA GLN A 41 -18.69 8.94 7.07
C GLN A 41 -19.60 8.06 7.94
N HIS A 42 -20.26 7.07 7.35
CA HIS A 42 -21.12 6.16 8.10
C HIS A 42 -20.33 5.29 9.10
N ILE A 43 -19.14 4.83 8.73
CA ILE A 43 -18.23 4.10 9.66
C ILE A 43 -17.80 5.00 10.82
N GLU A 44 -17.43 6.25 10.54
CA GLU A 44 -17.03 7.23 11.56
C GLU A 44 -18.19 7.53 12.53
N GLU A 45 -19.40 7.74 12.01
CA GLU A 45 -20.61 7.97 12.81
C GLU A 45 -20.91 6.77 13.73
N LEU A 46 -20.86 5.55 13.21
CA LEU A 46 -21.07 4.34 14.01
C LEU A 46 -19.97 4.14 15.06
N SER A 47 -18.72 4.41 14.70
CA SER A 47 -17.58 4.32 15.63
C SER A 47 -17.70 5.34 16.78
N ALA A 48 -18.06 6.58 16.47
CA ALA A 48 -18.32 7.62 17.46
C ALA A 48 -19.50 7.25 18.37
N ALA A 49 -20.57 6.67 17.82
CA ALA A 49 -21.71 6.19 18.59
C ALA A 49 -21.32 5.07 19.56
N VAL A 50 -20.53 4.08 19.10
CA VAL A 50 -19.97 3.03 19.98
C VAL A 50 -19.15 3.64 21.11
N GLN A 51 -18.23 4.56 20.80
CA GLN A 51 -17.41 5.23 21.82
C GLN A 51 -18.27 5.99 22.84
N GLN A 52 -19.27 6.75 22.37
CA GLN A 52 -20.19 7.48 23.23
C GLN A 52 -20.98 6.53 24.14
N CYS A 53 -21.53 5.43 23.61
CA CYS A 53 -22.24 4.42 24.38
C CYS A 53 -21.36 3.80 25.47
N LEU A 54 -20.08 3.54 25.17
CA LEU A 54 -19.11 3.05 26.15
C LEU A 54 -18.81 4.10 27.24
N MET A 55 -18.70 5.38 26.88
CA MET A 55 -18.47 6.46 27.85
C MET A 55 -19.64 6.63 28.84
N VAL A 56 -20.88 6.38 28.40
CA VAL A 56 -22.07 6.43 29.28
C VAL A 56 -22.43 5.05 29.87
N ASN A 57 -21.56 4.06 29.75
CA ASN A 57 -21.73 2.68 30.22
C ASN A 57 -23.02 1.99 29.72
N SER A 58 -23.48 2.34 28.52
CA SER A 58 -24.65 1.75 27.87
C SER A 58 -24.24 0.60 26.96
N VAL A 59 -23.94 -0.55 27.57
CA VAL A 59 -23.39 -1.72 26.87
C VAL A 59 -24.37 -2.29 25.83
N CYS A 60 -25.68 -2.36 26.13
CA CYS A 60 -26.67 -2.86 25.18
C CYS A 60 -26.76 -2.01 23.89
N GLU A 61 -26.63 -0.69 24.00
CA GLU A 61 -26.65 0.18 22.82
C GLU A 61 -25.33 0.10 22.05
N ALA A 62 -24.19 -0.01 22.76
CA ALA A 62 -22.90 -0.26 22.12
C ALA A 62 -22.91 -1.56 21.29
N ILE A 63 -23.53 -2.64 21.80
CA ILE A 63 -23.67 -3.90 21.06
C ILE A 63 -24.47 -3.69 19.76
N LYS A 64 -25.57 -2.93 19.79
CA LYS A 64 -26.37 -2.66 18.58
C LYS A 64 -25.59 -1.87 17.52
N GLU A 65 -24.80 -0.88 17.94
CA GLU A 65 -23.98 -0.11 16.99
C GLU A 65 -22.82 -0.97 16.44
N VAL A 66 -22.25 -1.87 17.24
CA VAL A 66 -21.28 -2.88 16.77
C VAL A 66 -21.94 -3.85 15.78
N ASP A 67 -23.18 -4.30 16.02
CA ASP A 67 -23.92 -5.15 15.09
C ASP A 67 -24.18 -4.44 13.75
N ARG A 68 -24.45 -3.12 13.76
CA ARG A 68 -24.57 -2.32 12.54
C ARG A 68 -23.24 -2.19 11.80
N LEU A 69 -22.14 -1.98 12.52
CA LEU A 69 -20.79 -2.03 11.96
C LEU A 69 -20.49 -3.39 11.32
N ALA A 70 -20.87 -4.50 11.97
CA ALA A 70 -20.70 -5.85 11.44
C ALA A 70 -21.57 -6.12 10.20
N ALA A 71 -22.80 -5.58 10.16
CA ALA A 71 -23.66 -5.66 8.99
C ALA A 71 -23.11 -4.85 7.80
N LEU A 72 -22.57 -3.65 8.07
CA LEU A 72 -21.90 -2.83 7.07
C LEU A 72 -20.63 -3.53 6.53
N ASP A 73 -19.80 -4.07 7.41
CA ASP A 73 -18.62 -4.88 7.04
C ASP A 73 -19.02 -6.07 6.17
N SER A 74 -20.07 -6.78 6.56
CA SER A 74 -20.63 -7.88 5.76
C SER A 74 -21.09 -7.41 4.39
N GLY A 75 -21.71 -6.23 4.26
CA GLY A 75 -22.09 -5.64 2.98
C GLY A 75 -20.87 -5.29 2.11
N LEU A 76 -19.85 -4.68 2.71
CA LEU A 76 -18.59 -4.36 2.04
C LEU A 76 -17.83 -5.61 1.60
N ASN A 77 -17.92 -6.71 2.35
CA ASN A 77 -17.36 -8.01 1.97
C ASN A 77 -18.01 -8.61 0.72
N HIS A 78 -19.21 -8.18 0.32
CA HIS A 78 -19.86 -8.55 -0.95
C HIS A 78 -19.67 -7.50 -2.06
N SER A 79 -18.91 -6.44 -1.79
CA SER A 79 -18.68 -5.37 -2.76
C SER A 79 -17.83 -5.85 -3.94
N SER A 80 -17.88 -5.11 -5.05
CA SER A 80 -17.02 -5.37 -6.20
C SER A 80 -15.53 -5.39 -5.85
N CYS A 81 -15.10 -4.73 -4.77
CA CYS A 81 -13.70 -4.76 -4.32
C CYS A 81 -13.27 -6.16 -3.89
N SER A 82 -14.08 -6.88 -3.09
CA SER A 82 -13.75 -8.25 -2.66
C SER A 82 -13.77 -9.23 -3.83
N HIS A 83 -14.71 -9.06 -4.77
CA HIS A 83 -14.75 -9.83 -6.01
C HIS A 83 -13.49 -9.60 -6.86
N LEU A 84 -13.05 -8.36 -7.04
CA LEU A 84 -11.84 -8.03 -7.79
C LEU A 84 -10.59 -8.62 -7.14
N GLN A 85 -10.47 -8.51 -5.82
CA GLN A 85 -9.36 -9.12 -5.07
C GLN A 85 -9.33 -10.64 -5.24
N ASN A 86 -10.49 -11.29 -5.17
CA ASN A 86 -10.61 -12.73 -5.34
C ASN A 86 -10.29 -13.19 -6.78
N GLU A 87 -10.81 -12.50 -7.79
CA GLU A 87 -10.49 -12.80 -9.20
C GLU A 87 -9.00 -12.57 -9.50
N PHE A 88 -8.42 -11.48 -8.98
CA PHE A 88 -6.98 -11.24 -9.09
C PHE A 88 -6.17 -12.33 -8.41
N GLY A 89 -6.57 -12.77 -7.21
CA GLY A 89 -5.96 -13.91 -6.52
C GLY A 89 -6.01 -15.22 -7.31
N LYS A 90 -7.13 -15.49 -8.00
CA LYS A 90 -7.26 -16.67 -8.88
C LYS A 90 -6.30 -16.59 -10.06
N VAL A 91 -6.22 -15.45 -10.75
CA VAL A 91 -5.29 -15.24 -11.88
C VAL A 91 -3.85 -15.37 -11.42
N LEU A 92 -3.48 -14.77 -10.28
CA LEU A 92 -2.16 -14.93 -9.68
C LEU A 92 -1.82 -16.40 -9.40
N THR A 93 -2.77 -17.17 -8.88
CA THR A 93 -2.59 -18.60 -8.61
C THR A 93 -2.36 -19.39 -9.91
N GLN A 94 -3.08 -19.06 -10.99
CA GLN A 94 -2.86 -19.65 -12.33
C GLN A 94 -1.48 -19.30 -12.89
N LEU A 95 -0.96 -18.12 -12.57
CA LEU A 95 0.39 -17.68 -12.90
C LEU A 95 1.46 -18.18 -11.91
N HIS A 96 1.10 -19.13 -11.04
CA HIS A 96 1.97 -19.74 -10.03
C HIS A 96 2.52 -18.78 -8.96
N TRP A 97 1.87 -17.65 -8.75
CA TRP A 97 2.16 -16.74 -7.65
C TRP A 97 1.53 -17.26 -6.33
N PRO A 98 2.20 -17.08 -5.15
CA PRO A 98 3.51 -16.48 -4.94
C PRO A 98 4.69 -17.40 -5.27
N ILE A 99 5.82 -16.79 -5.64
CA ILE A 99 7.08 -17.51 -5.84
C ILE A 99 7.83 -17.59 -4.52
N ILE A 100 7.77 -18.76 -3.88
CA ILE A 100 8.30 -18.98 -2.52
C ILE A 100 9.69 -19.65 -2.56
N SER A 101 10.08 -20.18 -3.72
CA SER A 101 11.36 -20.88 -3.91
C SER A 101 11.97 -20.50 -5.26
N PRO A 102 13.31 -20.33 -5.34
CA PRO A 102 13.99 -20.00 -6.59
C PRO A 102 13.90 -21.11 -7.65
N ASN A 103 13.64 -22.35 -7.23
CA ASN A 103 13.54 -23.51 -8.13
C ASN A 103 12.10 -23.83 -8.56
N GLN A 104 11.15 -22.92 -8.35
CA GLN A 104 9.76 -23.15 -8.70
C GLN A 104 9.60 -23.17 -10.23
N SER A 105 9.31 -24.35 -10.80
CA SER A 105 9.11 -24.50 -12.24
C SER A 105 7.82 -23.82 -12.68
N LEU A 106 7.93 -22.82 -13.56
CA LEU A 106 6.80 -22.18 -14.21
C LEU A 106 6.42 -23.03 -15.43
N SER A 107 5.45 -23.94 -15.29
CA SER A 107 4.88 -24.62 -16.46
C SER A 107 4.10 -23.61 -17.31
N PRO A 108 4.21 -23.63 -18.66
CA PRO A 108 3.35 -22.79 -19.49
C PRO A 108 1.91 -23.25 -19.34
N ALA A 109 1.07 -22.43 -18.72
CA ALA A 109 -0.36 -22.66 -18.67
C ALA A 109 -0.92 -22.61 -20.10
N ALA A 110 -1.81 -23.56 -20.44
CA ALA A 110 -2.43 -23.66 -21.76
C ALA A 110 -3.21 -22.39 -22.20
N ASN A 111 -3.51 -21.48 -21.26
CA ASN A 111 -4.28 -20.24 -21.46
C ASN A 111 -3.47 -18.94 -21.18
N CYS A 112 -2.16 -18.95 -21.43
CA CYS A 112 -1.24 -17.84 -21.05
C CYS A 112 -1.66 -16.46 -21.59
N GLN A 113 -2.25 -16.37 -22.79
CA GLN A 113 -2.68 -15.09 -23.36
C GLN A 113 -3.95 -14.52 -22.70
N ASP A 114 -4.94 -15.38 -22.41
CA ASP A 114 -6.17 -14.97 -21.73
C ASP A 114 -5.90 -14.55 -20.28
N SER A 115 -5.03 -15.27 -19.57
CA SER A 115 -4.63 -14.90 -18.20
C SER A 115 -3.89 -13.55 -18.16
N SER A 116 -3.15 -13.18 -19.22
CA SER A 116 -2.42 -11.91 -19.30
C SER A 116 -3.34 -10.72 -19.53
N SER A 117 -4.33 -10.84 -20.41
CA SER A 117 -5.33 -9.78 -20.64
C SER A 117 -6.25 -9.60 -19.42
N GLN A 118 -6.63 -10.70 -18.76
CA GLN A 118 -7.39 -10.64 -17.52
C GLN A 118 -6.59 -9.99 -16.38
N LEU A 119 -5.30 -10.34 -16.25
CA LEU A 119 -4.39 -9.70 -15.29
C LEU A 119 -4.34 -8.19 -15.49
N GLU A 120 -4.20 -7.75 -16.74
CA GLU A 120 -4.15 -6.33 -17.08
C GLU A 120 -5.42 -5.58 -16.71
N ALA A 121 -6.58 -6.12 -17.08
CA ALA A 121 -7.86 -5.52 -16.74
C ALA A 121 -8.05 -5.39 -15.21
N LEU A 122 -7.70 -6.43 -14.45
CA LEU A 122 -7.84 -6.43 -13.00
C LEU A 122 -6.88 -5.45 -12.33
N VAL A 123 -5.61 -5.39 -12.75
CA VAL A 123 -4.64 -4.42 -12.21
C VAL A 123 -5.08 -3.00 -12.50
N ALA A 124 -5.53 -2.69 -13.73
CA ALA A 124 -6.02 -1.36 -14.08
C ALA A 124 -7.23 -0.95 -13.21
N GLN A 125 -8.17 -1.87 -12.98
CA GLN A 125 -9.32 -1.61 -12.11
C GLN A 125 -8.91 -1.39 -10.64
N LEU A 126 -7.98 -2.19 -10.11
CA LEU A 126 -7.47 -2.03 -8.75
C LEU A 126 -6.69 -0.72 -8.55
N LEU A 127 -5.89 -0.31 -9.54
CA LEU A 127 -5.17 0.97 -9.51
C LEU A 127 -6.14 2.16 -9.60
N ALA A 128 -7.18 2.06 -10.43
CA ALA A 128 -8.22 3.10 -10.51
C ALA A 128 -9.01 3.26 -9.20
N LEU A 129 -9.24 2.15 -8.48
CA LEU A 129 -9.82 2.20 -7.14
C LEU A 129 -8.90 2.94 -6.16
N GLN A 130 -7.60 2.61 -6.15
CA GLN A 130 -6.63 3.29 -5.27
C GLN A 130 -6.50 4.79 -5.55
N ALA A 131 -6.49 5.22 -6.83
CA ALA A 131 -6.42 6.64 -7.17
C ALA A 131 -7.63 7.44 -6.62
N SER A 132 -8.77 6.78 -6.44
CA SER A 132 -9.94 7.37 -5.81
C SER A 132 -9.70 7.64 -4.31
N ASP A 133 -9.04 6.71 -3.60
CA ASP A 133 -8.70 6.83 -2.18
C ASP A 133 -7.66 7.94 -1.91
N ASP A 134 -6.67 8.11 -2.78
CA ASP A 134 -5.63 9.14 -2.64
C ASP A 134 -6.21 10.55 -2.82
N PHE A 135 -7.16 10.73 -3.74
CA PHE A 135 -7.87 12.01 -3.93
C PHE A 135 -8.72 12.37 -2.69
N ILE A 136 -9.26 11.38 -2.01
CA ILE A 136 -10.08 11.54 -0.80
C ILE A 136 -9.21 11.92 0.39
N SER A 137 -8.05 11.28 0.55
CA SER A 137 -7.10 11.56 1.63
C SER A 137 -6.53 12.99 1.60
N GLN A 138 -6.49 13.63 0.43
CA GLN A 138 -6.04 15.02 0.28
C GLN A 138 -7.11 16.08 0.60
N ARG A 139 -8.39 15.70 0.66
CA ARG A 139 -9.51 16.64 0.92
C ARG A 139 -9.84 16.82 2.40
N THR A 140 -9.29 16.00 3.27
CA THR A 140 -9.50 16.09 4.71
C THR A 140 -8.73 17.29 5.26
N PRO A 141 -9.37 18.30 5.88
CA PRO A 141 -8.65 19.40 6.52
C PRO A 141 -7.77 18.84 7.66
N PRO A 142 -6.63 19.49 7.98
CA PRO A 142 -5.77 19.05 9.08
C PRO A 142 -6.56 19.17 10.39
N GLN A 143 -7.06 18.05 10.88
CA GLN A 143 -7.58 17.93 12.24
C GLN A 143 -6.41 18.23 13.21
N PRO A 144 -6.67 18.94 14.32
CA PRO A 144 -5.64 19.23 15.30
C PRO A 144 -5.14 17.94 15.96
N VAL A 145 -3.97 17.48 15.49
CA VAL A 145 -2.96 16.66 16.16
C VAL A 145 -3.38 16.02 17.50
N GLN A 146 -3.83 14.77 17.44
CA GLN A 146 -3.45 13.80 18.46
C GLN A 146 -2.14 13.15 18.04
N VAL A 147 -1.18 13.18 18.97
CA VAL A 147 0.22 12.79 18.78
C VAL A 147 0.31 11.27 18.66
N SER A 148 0.00 10.75 17.49
CA SER A 148 0.38 9.40 17.06
C SER A 148 1.49 9.57 16.03
N SER A 149 2.72 9.33 16.45
CA SER A 149 3.93 9.42 15.63
C SER A 149 4.00 8.31 14.58
N SER A 150 3.09 8.30 13.62
CA SER A 150 3.28 7.59 12.36
C SER A 150 3.59 8.63 11.29
N SER A 151 4.83 8.64 10.81
CA SER A 151 5.15 9.23 9.51
C SER A 151 4.11 8.74 8.48
N PRO A 152 3.78 9.50 7.41
CA PRO A 152 2.91 8.97 6.37
C PRO A 152 3.60 7.72 5.81
N ALA A 153 3.12 6.55 6.25
CA ALA A 153 3.63 5.29 5.76
C ALA A 153 3.29 5.31 4.28
N VAL A 154 4.31 5.27 3.43
CA VAL A 154 4.09 5.14 1.98
C VAL A 154 3.36 3.82 1.81
N SER A 155 2.04 3.88 1.64
CA SER A 155 1.20 2.70 1.52
C SER A 155 1.59 2.01 0.22
N VAL A 156 1.81 0.69 0.31
CA VAL A 156 2.07 -0.14 -0.86
C VAL A 156 0.82 -0.10 -1.75
N CYS A 157 0.96 -0.05 -3.07
CA CYS A 157 -0.23 0.00 -3.93
C CYS A 157 -1.12 -1.26 -3.83
N LEU A 158 -2.43 -1.10 -4.04
CA LEU A 158 -3.45 -2.12 -3.80
C LEU A 158 -3.18 -3.46 -4.50
N PRO A 159 -2.81 -3.50 -5.80
CA PRO A 159 -2.45 -4.77 -6.44
C PRO A 159 -1.34 -5.52 -5.69
N ILE A 160 -0.31 -4.79 -5.25
CA ILE A 160 0.83 -5.39 -4.54
C ILE A 160 0.44 -5.80 -3.12
N GLN A 161 -0.43 -5.04 -2.43
CA GLN A 161 -0.99 -5.46 -1.14
C GLN A 161 -1.66 -6.84 -1.24
N ILE A 162 -2.48 -7.05 -2.29
CA ILE A 162 -3.16 -8.33 -2.52
C ILE A 162 -2.14 -9.44 -2.82
N MET A 163 -1.13 -9.15 -3.65
CA MET A 163 -0.05 -10.10 -3.94
C MET A 163 0.75 -10.52 -2.70
N LEU A 164 0.88 -9.63 -1.71
CA LEU A 164 1.58 -9.89 -0.46
C LEU A 164 0.79 -10.78 0.50
N LEU A 165 -0.54 -10.81 0.44
CA LEU A 165 -1.40 -11.59 1.36
C LEU A 165 -0.93 -13.05 1.58
N PRO A 166 -0.68 -13.87 0.54
CA PRO A 166 -0.24 -15.25 0.75
C PRO A 166 1.18 -15.33 1.36
N ILE A 167 2.06 -14.36 1.06
CA ILE A 167 3.41 -14.28 1.63
C ILE A 167 3.32 -13.89 3.12
N CYS A 168 2.54 -12.88 3.45
CA CYS A 168 2.26 -12.43 4.80
C CYS A 168 1.67 -13.55 5.67
N LYS A 169 0.71 -14.31 5.14
CA LYS A 169 0.13 -15.47 5.83
C LYS A 169 1.20 -16.51 6.15
N ARG A 170 2.08 -16.80 5.19
CA ARG A 170 3.19 -17.75 5.38
C ARG A 170 4.21 -17.26 6.39
N PHE A 171 4.61 -15.99 6.31
CA PHE A 171 5.53 -15.39 7.27
C PHE A 171 4.98 -15.47 8.69
N ARG A 172 3.71 -15.08 8.87
CA ARG A 172 3.01 -15.18 10.17
C ARG A 172 2.95 -16.61 10.69
N TYR A 173 2.67 -17.57 9.81
CA TYR A 173 2.66 -18.98 10.17
C TYR A 173 4.01 -19.46 10.74
N HIS A 174 5.14 -19.05 10.14
CA HIS A 174 6.46 -19.53 10.54
C HIS A 174 7.09 -18.73 11.70
N PHE A 175 6.91 -17.42 11.73
CA PHE A 175 7.68 -16.52 12.59
C PHE A 175 6.85 -15.90 13.72
N TYR A 176 5.63 -16.38 13.94
CA TYR A 176 4.80 -16.02 15.09
C TYR A 176 4.28 -17.28 15.81
N GLY A 177 3.76 -17.07 17.02
CA GLY A 177 3.24 -18.15 17.87
C GLY A 177 4.35 -19.09 18.38
N ASN A 178 4.01 -20.36 18.55
CA ASN A 178 4.85 -21.32 19.30
C ASN A 178 5.73 -22.20 18.39
N ARG A 179 5.99 -21.79 17.15
CA ARG A 179 6.83 -22.58 16.25
C ARG A 179 8.30 -22.48 16.65
N GLN A 180 9.03 -23.57 16.44
CA GLN A 180 10.48 -23.58 16.63
C GLN A 180 11.18 -22.51 15.76
N THR A 181 10.65 -22.24 14.57
CA THR A 181 11.13 -21.19 13.66
C THR A 181 10.91 -19.77 14.16
N ASN A 182 10.06 -19.56 15.18
CA ASN A 182 9.91 -18.28 15.86
C ASN A 182 10.84 -18.22 17.08
N SER A 183 12.10 -17.87 16.85
CA SER A 183 13.13 -17.81 17.89
C SER A 183 13.77 -16.43 17.97
N LEU A 184 13.79 -15.84 19.17
CA LEU A 184 14.45 -14.55 19.43
C LEU A 184 15.98 -14.62 19.28
N HIS A 185 16.55 -15.82 19.44
CA HIS A 185 18.00 -16.06 19.26
C HIS A 185 18.39 -16.17 17.79
N LYS A 186 17.41 -16.27 16.88
CA LYS A 186 17.63 -16.53 15.45
C LYS A 186 16.88 -15.54 14.55
N PRO A 187 17.07 -14.22 14.71
CA PRO A 187 16.44 -13.22 13.86
C PRO A 187 16.84 -13.37 12.39
N GLU A 188 18.03 -13.92 12.10
CA GLU A 188 18.52 -14.19 10.75
C GLU A 188 17.55 -15.08 9.94
N TRP A 189 16.74 -15.92 10.60
CA TRP A 189 15.80 -16.81 9.90
C TRP A 189 14.71 -16.06 9.16
N TYR A 190 14.04 -15.09 9.79
CA TYR A 190 12.98 -14.35 9.13
C TYR A 190 13.53 -13.29 8.17
N LEU A 191 14.71 -12.73 8.48
CA LEU A 191 15.40 -11.75 7.63
C LEU A 191 15.85 -12.40 6.31
N THR A 192 16.55 -13.53 6.40
CA THR A 192 17.00 -14.30 5.23
C THR A 192 15.79 -14.77 4.41
N GLN A 193 14.72 -15.21 5.07
CA GLN A 193 13.54 -15.66 4.35
C GLN A 193 12.86 -14.53 3.55
N ALA A 194 12.81 -13.31 4.09
CA ALA A 194 12.32 -12.16 3.35
C ALA A 194 13.18 -11.86 2.11
N LEU A 195 14.52 -11.91 2.23
CA LEU A 195 15.44 -11.72 1.12
C LEU A 195 15.27 -12.80 0.03
N ILE A 196 15.11 -14.07 0.42
CA ILE A 196 14.85 -15.17 -0.52
C ILE A 196 13.57 -14.91 -1.32
N TRP A 197 12.50 -14.44 -0.68
CA TRP A 197 11.25 -14.13 -1.37
C TRP A 197 11.36 -12.92 -2.29
N MET A 198 12.10 -11.88 -1.89
CA MET A 198 12.37 -10.73 -2.76
C MET A 198 13.14 -11.16 -4.02
N GLY A 199 14.21 -11.93 -3.86
CA GLY A 199 15.01 -12.43 -4.96
C GLY A 199 14.22 -13.35 -5.89
N SER A 200 13.51 -14.34 -5.33
CA SER A 200 12.75 -15.33 -6.11
C SER A 200 11.59 -14.71 -6.89
N SER A 201 11.03 -13.61 -6.40
CA SER A 201 9.91 -12.91 -7.06
C SER A 201 10.37 -11.97 -8.17
N THR A 202 11.66 -11.63 -8.26
CA THR A 202 12.16 -10.53 -9.13
C THR A 202 11.77 -10.71 -10.59
N ALA A 203 12.04 -11.88 -11.19
CA ALA A 203 11.71 -12.12 -12.60
C ALA A 203 10.20 -12.01 -12.87
N PHE A 204 9.36 -12.50 -11.96
CA PHE A 204 7.91 -12.37 -12.10
C PHE A 204 7.44 -10.92 -12.03
N MET A 205 8.01 -10.12 -11.12
CA MET A 205 7.65 -8.71 -11.02
C MET A 205 8.04 -7.94 -12.27
N GLU A 206 9.25 -8.17 -12.80
CA GLU A 206 9.76 -7.46 -13.97
C GLU A 206 9.11 -7.93 -15.29
N GLU A 207 8.83 -9.22 -15.44
CA GLU A 207 8.35 -9.79 -16.71
C GLU A 207 6.83 -9.90 -16.82
N LYS A 208 6.11 -10.00 -15.69
CA LYS A 208 4.64 -10.20 -15.68
C LYS A 208 3.88 -8.99 -15.14
N ILE A 209 4.36 -8.36 -14.07
CA ILE A 209 3.61 -7.29 -13.38
C ILE A 209 3.99 -5.90 -13.89
N GLN A 210 5.29 -5.61 -14.03
CA GLN A 210 5.77 -4.29 -14.46
C GLN A 210 5.18 -3.86 -15.82
N PRO A 211 5.12 -4.72 -16.87
CA PRO A 211 4.53 -4.33 -18.15
C PRO A 211 3.03 -4.01 -18.06
N VAL A 212 2.33 -4.56 -17.07
CA VAL A 212 0.92 -4.23 -16.80
C VAL A 212 0.81 -2.87 -16.13
N PHE A 213 1.68 -2.56 -15.18
CA PHE A 213 1.74 -1.26 -14.52
C PHE A 213 2.09 -0.14 -15.51
N ASP A 214 3.06 -0.39 -16.38
CA ASP A 214 3.50 0.57 -17.41
C ASP A 214 2.35 0.88 -18.39
N ARG A 215 1.61 -0.14 -18.83
CA ARG A 215 0.43 0.04 -19.71
C ARG A 215 -0.71 0.75 -19.01
N ALA A 216 -0.88 0.56 -17.71
CA ALA A 216 -1.82 1.30 -16.89
C ALA A 216 -1.37 2.75 -16.61
N GLY A 217 -0.17 3.16 -17.07
CA GLY A 217 0.37 4.50 -16.85
C GLY A 217 0.84 4.75 -15.41
N ALA A 218 1.05 3.69 -14.62
CA ALA A 218 1.52 3.81 -13.24
C ALA A 218 3.04 4.03 -13.22
N ALA A 219 3.48 5.21 -12.77
CA ALA A 219 4.91 5.55 -12.60
C ALA A 219 5.51 4.89 -11.33
N ILE A 220 5.28 3.60 -11.14
CA ILE A 220 5.64 2.84 -9.94
C ILE A 220 6.38 1.58 -10.34
N SER A 221 7.47 1.26 -9.62
CA SER A 221 8.17 -0.02 -9.77
C SER A 221 7.49 -1.10 -8.93
N ALA A 222 6.89 -2.09 -9.59
CA ALA A 222 6.21 -3.22 -8.95
C ALA A 222 7.15 -3.99 -8.01
N ARG A 223 8.41 -4.18 -8.44
CA ARG A 223 9.45 -4.81 -7.63
C ARG A 223 9.74 -4.02 -6.35
N VAL A 224 9.88 -2.70 -6.45
CA VAL A 224 10.15 -1.84 -5.29
C VAL A 224 8.97 -1.85 -4.31
N GLU A 225 7.74 -1.80 -4.81
CA GLU A 225 6.54 -1.91 -3.98
C GLU A 225 6.47 -3.24 -3.21
N LEU A 226 6.79 -4.36 -3.88
CA LEU A 226 6.83 -5.67 -3.23
C LEU A 226 7.91 -5.70 -2.13
N CYS A 227 9.11 -5.19 -2.44
CA CYS A 227 10.19 -5.09 -1.47
C CYS A 227 9.76 -4.23 -0.28
N ARG A 228 9.05 -3.11 -0.51
CA ARG A 228 8.55 -2.24 0.56
C ARG A 228 7.59 -3.00 1.47
N GLY A 229 6.64 -3.75 0.91
CA GLY A 229 5.72 -4.55 1.71
C GLY A 229 6.40 -5.65 2.53
N LEU A 230 7.41 -6.33 1.97
CA LEU A 230 8.19 -7.34 2.70
C LEU A 230 9.06 -6.71 3.80
N VAL A 231 9.62 -5.52 3.56
CA VAL A 231 10.34 -4.76 4.58
C VAL A 231 9.40 -4.32 5.70
N SER A 232 8.18 -3.87 5.40
CA SER A 232 7.17 -3.55 6.42
C SER A 232 6.84 -4.76 7.29
N LEU A 233 6.73 -5.95 6.69
CA LEU A 233 6.48 -7.20 7.42
C LEU A 233 7.63 -7.56 8.38
N VAL A 234 8.88 -7.35 7.96
CA VAL A 234 10.06 -7.50 8.82
C VAL A 234 10.05 -6.47 9.95
N GLN A 235 9.73 -5.21 9.65
CA GLN A 235 9.64 -4.14 10.66
C GLN A 235 8.58 -4.45 11.71
N GLU A 236 7.39 -4.92 11.30
CA GLU A 236 6.35 -5.38 12.22
C GLU A 236 6.86 -6.48 13.15
N LYS A 237 7.59 -7.46 12.60
CA LYS A 237 8.15 -8.57 13.39
C LYS A 237 9.21 -8.10 14.38
N VAL A 238 10.15 -7.27 13.94
CA VAL A 238 11.17 -6.67 14.82
C VAL A 238 10.51 -5.85 15.93
N ALA A 239 9.50 -5.04 15.60
CA ALA A 239 8.76 -4.26 16.59
C ALA A 239 8.03 -5.14 17.61
N ALA A 240 7.45 -6.27 17.17
CA ALA A 240 6.80 -7.24 18.05
C ALA A 240 7.78 -7.96 18.99
N ASP A 241 9.01 -8.22 18.52
CA ASP A 241 10.04 -8.90 19.31
C ASP A 241 10.81 -7.96 20.24
N ALA A 242 10.93 -6.67 19.86
CA ALA A 242 11.74 -5.69 20.57
C ALA A 242 11.48 -5.64 22.10
N PRO A 243 10.23 -5.57 22.61
CA PRO A 243 9.99 -5.54 24.07
C PRO A 243 10.58 -6.73 24.84
N ARG A 244 10.80 -7.87 24.18
CA ARG A 244 11.35 -9.10 24.78
C ARG A 244 12.87 -9.18 24.67
N ILE A 245 13.47 -8.38 23.80
CA ILE A 245 14.90 -8.40 23.49
C ILE A 245 15.64 -7.24 24.18
N LEU A 246 14.97 -6.09 24.39
CA LEU A 246 15.59 -4.84 24.86
C LEU A 246 16.38 -4.91 26.19
N TYR A 247 16.14 -5.92 27.01
CA TYR A 247 16.80 -6.09 28.31
C TYR A 247 17.89 -7.18 28.32
N ASP A 248 18.14 -7.83 27.18
CA ASP A 248 19.23 -8.79 27.00
C ASP A 248 20.22 -8.20 25.98
N ASP A 249 21.33 -7.67 26.48
CA ASP A 249 22.35 -7.00 25.65
C ASP A 249 22.88 -7.91 24.53
N ALA A 250 23.00 -9.22 24.77
CA ALA A 250 23.54 -10.14 23.78
C ALA A 250 22.53 -10.36 22.64
N LEU A 251 21.25 -10.56 22.97
CA LEU A 251 20.19 -10.69 21.97
C LEU A 251 19.95 -9.40 21.21
N PHE A 252 20.02 -8.26 21.89
CA PHE A 252 19.85 -6.95 21.29
C PHE A 252 20.97 -6.67 20.28
N CYS A 253 22.24 -6.86 20.68
CA CYS A 253 23.38 -6.68 19.77
C CYS A 253 23.28 -7.61 18.56
N HIS A 254 22.97 -8.90 18.76
CA HIS A 254 22.79 -9.84 17.65
C HIS A 254 21.68 -9.41 16.68
N LEU A 255 20.52 -8.98 17.20
CA LEU A 255 19.44 -8.47 16.36
C LEU A 255 19.87 -7.24 15.54
N VAL A 256 20.59 -6.30 16.15
CA VAL A 256 21.07 -5.09 15.46
C VAL A 256 22.03 -5.46 14.34
N GLU A 257 22.99 -6.35 14.59
CA GLU A 257 23.94 -6.82 13.57
C GLU A 257 23.22 -7.47 12.38
N GLU A 258 22.27 -8.35 12.65
CA GLU A 258 21.50 -9.04 11.61
C GLU A 258 20.61 -8.08 10.81
N VAL A 259 20.00 -7.08 11.46
CA VAL A 259 19.21 -6.04 10.77
C VAL A 259 20.11 -5.16 9.88
N LEU A 260 21.31 -4.81 10.34
CA LEU A 260 22.28 -4.05 9.55
C LEU A 260 22.76 -4.85 8.32
N GLN A 261 23.00 -6.15 8.50
CA GLN A 261 23.37 -7.04 7.40
C GLN A 261 22.21 -7.19 6.39
N PHE A 262 20.99 -7.37 6.87
CA PHE A 262 19.78 -7.38 6.03
C PHE A 262 19.63 -6.09 5.23
N GLU A 263 19.82 -4.92 5.86
CA GLU A 263 19.75 -3.63 5.18
C GLU A 263 20.83 -3.49 4.09
N LYS A 264 22.06 -3.94 4.37
CA LYS A 264 23.15 -3.95 3.40
C LYS A 264 22.80 -4.80 2.17
N GLU A 265 22.19 -5.96 2.36
CA GLU A 265 21.75 -6.83 1.27
C GLU A 265 20.57 -6.28 0.48
N LEU A 266 19.64 -5.55 1.13
CA LEU A 266 18.57 -4.82 0.44
C LEU A 266 19.12 -3.78 -0.53
N ARG A 267 20.09 -2.98 -0.09
CA ARG A 267 20.70 -1.93 -0.91
C ARG A 267 21.57 -2.50 -2.03
N GLY A 268 22.33 -3.57 -1.75
CA GLY A 268 23.25 -4.18 -2.71
C GLY A 268 22.56 -5.02 -3.78
N SER A 269 21.72 -5.97 -3.38
CA SER A 269 21.16 -6.99 -4.27
C SER A 269 19.77 -6.64 -4.81
N HIS A 270 19.00 -5.84 -4.07
CA HIS A 270 17.59 -5.58 -4.37
C HIS A 270 17.29 -4.15 -4.86
N SER A 271 18.32 -3.31 -5.01
CA SER A 271 18.22 -1.89 -5.43
C SER A 271 17.13 -1.11 -4.66
N TYR A 272 16.90 -1.47 -3.40
CA TYR A 272 15.86 -0.84 -2.60
C TYR A 272 16.24 0.63 -2.33
N PRO A 273 15.36 1.60 -2.62
CA PRO A 273 15.71 3.00 -2.49
C PRO A 273 16.04 3.32 -1.02
N PRO A 274 17.04 4.18 -0.77
CA PRO A 274 17.26 4.68 0.58
C PRO A 274 15.98 5.36 1.05
N ARG A 275 15.68 5.26 2.36
CA ARG A 275 14.64 6.11 2.96
C ARG A 275 14.90 7.54 2.51
N PRO A 276 13.88 8.32 2.10
CA PRO A 276 14.07 9.74 1.87
C PRO A 276 14.75 10.26 3.12
N ALA A 277 15.98 10.78 2.98
CA ALA A 277 16.62 11.48 4.06
C ALA A 277 15.58 12.48 4.54
N TRP A 278 15.34 12.53 5.85
CA TRP A 278 14.59 13.62 6.47
C TRP A 278 15.27 14.88 5.91
N THR A 279 14.67 15.49 4.88
CA THR A 279 15.07 16.81 4.47
C THR A 279 14.60 17.62 5.64
N ALA A 280 15.51 17.82 6.59
CA ALA A 280 15.42 18.90 7.53
C ALA A 280 15.11 20.10 6.64
N ALA A 281 13.84 20.48 6.61
CA ALA A 281 13.40 21.77 6.16
C ALA A 281 14.02 22.73 7.15
N HIS A 282 15.31 22.98 7.00
CA HIS A 282 15.94 24.16 7.52
C HIS A 282 15.26 25.29 6.77
N PRO A 283 14.48 26.16 7.44
CA PRO A 283 14.09 27.40 6.83
C PRO A 283 15.39 28.17 6.57
N ALA A 284 15.78 28.24 5.30
CA ALA A 284 16.76 29.19 4.83
C ALA A 284 16.20 30.58 5.12
N GLY A 285 16.62 31.20 6.23
CA GLY A 285 16.06 32.49 6.60
C GLY A 285 16.36 32.95 8.02
N GLY A 286 17.62 32.90 8.46
CA GLY A 286 18.05 33.53 9.70
C GLY A 286 19.43 34.13 9.54
N ARG A 287 19.50 35.44 9.22
CA ARG A 287 20.75 36.19 9.24
C ARG A 287 21.36 36.08 10.63
N ARG A 288 22.61 35.60 10.72
CA ARG A 288 23.44 35.81 11.90
C ARG A 288 23.70 37.32 12.07
N PRO A 289 23.54 37.91 13.26
CA PRO A 289 24.02 39.25 13.52
C PRO A 289 25.55 39.25 13.44
N ALA A 290 26.10 40.26 12.77
CA ALA A 290 27.53 40.50 12.68
C ALA A 290 28.14 40.73 14.07
N GLU A 291 29.19 39.96 14.37
CA GLU A 291 30.04 40.13 15.54
C GLU A 291 30.88 41.41 15.32
N VAL A 292 30.45 42.51 15.94
CA VAL A 292 31.15 43.80 15.91
C VAL A 292 32.42 43.68 16.75
N ALA A 293 33.55 43.81 16.06
CA ALA A 293 34.88 43.94 16.62
C ALA A 293 34.94 45.08 17.66
N ARG A 294 35.37 44.75 18.90
CA ARG A 294 35.92 45.73 19.85
C ARG A 294 37.45 45.71 19.80
N ARG A 295 38.03 46.67 19.09
CA ARG A 295 39.23 47.43 19.48
C ARG A 295 38.70 48.87 19.62
N GLY A 296 38.76 49.54 20.76
CA GLY A 296 39.95 49.99 21.48
C GLY A 296 40.05 51.52 21.29
N GLU A 297 40.38 52.26 22.36
CA GLU A 297 40.55 53.74 22.47
C GLU A 297 39.23 54.49 22.84
N GLU A 298 39.13 55.36 23.86
CA GLU A 298 40.06 56.23 24.61
C GLU A 298 39.39 56.67 25.95
N GLU A 299 40.07 56.49 27.08
CA GLU A 299 40.36 57.44 28.18
C GLU A 299 40.97 56.71 29.40
#